data_AF-A0A2S7Z7H5-F1
#
_entry.id   AF-A0A2S7Z7H5-F1
#
_cell.length_a   1.000
_cell.length_b   1.000
_cell.length_c   1.000
_cell.angle_alpha   90.00
_cell.angle_beta   90.00
_cell.angle_gamma   90.00
#
_symmetry.space_group_name_H-M   'P 1'
#
loop_
_entity.id
_entity.type
_entity.pdbx_description
1 polymer ?
#
loop_
_entity_poly.entity_id
_entity_poly.type
_entity_poly.pdbx_seq_one_letter_code
_entity_poly.pdbx_strand_id
1 'polypeptide(L)'
;MNTETYNAGFITYVAILSMTFLLLVAFTGLHIGQICESNTMDELHLEEAHYAAERGAHWFVGYCKSGNGWDFNEPLSVVDDKDCTIYIEADKRKDIPRHVISYGRIKSYEISSRIHMYVTVDTNHHMHVVSIKPY
;
A
#
# COMPACT_ATOMS: atom_id res chain seq x y z
N MET A 1 54.06 -24.88 39.39
CA MET A 1 54.06 -24.17 38.09
C MET A 1 52.66 -24.27 37.47
N ASN A 2 52.02 -23.12 37.34
CA ASN A 2 51.05 -22.72 36.30
C ASN A 2 49.58 -23.22 36.34
N THR A 3 49.00 -23.52 37.51
CA THR A 3 47.54 -23.72 37.63
C THR A 3 46.74 -22.41 37.58
N GLU A 4 47.26 -21.32 38.14
CA GLU A 4 46.58 -20.02 38.16
C GLU A 4 46.52 -19.35 36.77
N THR A 5 47.58 -19.48 35.99
CA THR A 5 47.68 -18.88 34.64
C THR A 5 46.73 -19.57 33.64
N TYR A 6 46.49 -20.87 33.80
CA TYR A 6 45.54 -21.65 32.98
C TYR A 6 44.09 -21.24 33.24
N ASN A 7 43.71 -21.04 34.52
CA ASN A 7 42.36 -20.61 34.89
C ASN A 7 42.07 -19.17 34.42
N ALA A 8 43.05 -18.26 34.50
CA ALA A 8 42.90 -16.89 34.02
C ALA A 8 42.67 -16.83 32.50
N GLY A 9 43.39 -17.65 31.71
CA GLY A 9 43.20 -17.76 30.26
C GLY A 9 41.84 -18.34 29.88
N PHE A 10 41.37 -19.36 30.59
CA PHE A 10 40.05 -19.96 30.38
C PHE A 10 38.91 -18.98 30.70
N ILE A 11 38.99 -18.26 31.81
CA ILE A 11 38.00 -17.23 32.19
C ILE A 11 37.97 -16.11 31.14
N THR A 12 39.14 -15.67 30.66
CA THR A 12 39.23 -14.65 29.62
C THR A 12 38.62 -15.13 28.30
N TYR A 13 38.83 -16.39 27.92
CA TYR A 13 38.23 -16.97 26.71
C TYR A 13 36.71 -17.05 26.79
N VAL A 14 36.17 -17.53 27.92
CA VAL A 14 34.72 -17.60 28.15
C VAL A 14 34.10 -16.20 28.16
N ALA A 15 34.78 -15.21 28.76
CA ALA A 15 34.34 -13.83 28.75
C ALA A 15 34.28 -13.27 27.32
N ILE A 16 35.33 -13.44 26.51
CA ILE A 16 35.35 -12.99 25.12
C ILE A 16 34.25 -13.68 24.31
N LEU A 17 34.10 -15.00 24.44
CA LEU A 17 33.09 -15.76 23.71
C LEU A 17 31.67 -15.30 24.07
N SER A 18 31.38 -15.13 25.38
CA SER A 18 30.08 -14.65 25.85
C SER A 18 29.78 -13.23 25.37
N MET A 19 30.74 -12.32 25.42
CA MET A 19 30.57 -10.94 24.93
C MET A 19 30.38 -10.90 23.43
N THR A 20 31.11 -11.72 22.67
CA THR A 20 30.97 -11.80 21.21
C THR A 20 29.60 -12.36 20.83
N PHE A 21 29.13 -13.38 21.56
CA PHE A 21 27.79 -13.93 21.38
C PHE A 21 26.68 -12.92 21.72
N LEU A 22 26.81 -12.19 22.84
CA LEU A 22 25.86 -11.13 23.20
C LEU A 22 25.82 -10.02 22.17
N LEU A 23 26.97 -9.60 21.64
CA LEU A 23 27.03 -8.62 20.55
C LEU A 23 26.32 -9.15 19.30
N LEU A 24 26.57 -10.40 18.91
CA LEU A 24 25.92 -11.01 17.75
C LEU A 24 24.38 -11.03 17.91
N VAL A 25 23.88 -11.41 19.09
CA VAL A 25 22.44 -11.41 19.38
C VAL A 25 21.88 -9.99 19.37
N ALA A 26 22.59 -9.01 19.93
CA ALA A 26 22.16 -7.62 19.93
C ALA A 26 22.08 -7.03 18.51
N PHE A 27 23.10 -7.26 17.69
CA PHE A 27 23.13 -6.76 16.30
C PHE A 27 22.09 -7.46 15.41
N THR A 28 21.95 -8.78 15.50
CA THR A 28 20.95 -9.52 14.72
C THR A 28 19.52 -9.16 15.16
N GLY A 29 19.27 -9.06 16.46
CA GLY A 29 17.97 -8.64 17.00
C GLY A 29 17.57 -7.22 16.58
N LEU A 30 18.50 -6.27 16.63
CA LEU A 30 18.25 -4.89 16.19
C LEU A 30 17.91 -4.83 14.69
N HIS A 31 18.67 -5.56 13.87
CA HIS A 31 18.47 -5.57 12.42
C HIS A 31 17.12 -6.17 12.02
N ILE A 32 16.69 -7.25 12.68
CA ILE A 32 15.39 -7.89 12.42
C ILE A 32 14.25 -6.95 12.84
N GLY A 33 14.36 -6.30 14.01
CA GLY A 33 13.35 -5.34 14.47
C GLY A 33 13.14 -4.19 13.49
N GLN A 34 14.24 -3.61 12.97
CA GLN A 34 14.18 -2.54 11.98
C GLN A 34 13.55 -2.98 10.65
N ILE A 35 13.83 -4.19 10.19
CA ILE A 35 13.23 -4.74 8.96
C ILE A 35 11.73 -4.97 9.15
N CYS A 36 11.32 -5.53 10.29
CA CYS A 36 9.91 -5.75 10.61
C CYS A 36 9.13 -4.43 10.68
N GLU A 37 9.69 -3.40 11.34
CA GLU A 37 9.06 -2.08 11.42
C GLU A 37 8.95 -1.42 10.04
N SER A 38 10.02 -1.45 9.23
CA SER A 38 10.00 -0.93 7.86
C SER A 38 8.92 -1.60 7.02
N ASN A 39 8.84 -2.93 7.05
CA ASN A 39 7.83 -3.67 6.28
C ASN A 39 6.41 -3.33 6.76
N THR A 40 6.20 -3.17 8.06
CA THR A 40 4.89 -2.82 8.62
C THR A 40 4.45 -1.41 8.20
N MET A 41 5.39 -0.46 8.16
CA MET A 41 5.10 0.90 7.69
C MET A 41 4.79 0.93 6.19
N ASP A 42 5.53 0.16 5.38
CA ASP A 42 5.27 0.07 3.94
C ASP A 42 3.89 -0.55 3.66
N GLU A 43 3.52 -1.60 4.39
CA GLU A 43 2.18 -2.20 4.31
C GLU A 43 1.08 -1.23 4.72
N LEU A 44 1.28 -0.45 5.79
CA LEU A 44 0.33 0.57 6.22
C LEU A 44 0.12 1.65 5.15
N HIS A 45 1.20 2.16 4.56
CA HIS A 45 1.11 3.17 3.50
C HIS A 45 0.40 2.64 2.25
N LEU A 46 0.60 1.35 1.91
CA LEU A 46 -0.12 0.68 0.84
C LEU A 46 -1.62 0.56 1.15
N GLU A 47 -1.97 0.21 2.38
CA GLU A 47 -3.36 0.11 2.83
C GLU A 47 -4.07 1.48 2.83
N GLU A 48 -3.40 2.55 3.26
CA GLU A 48 -3.93 3.92 3.19
C GLU A 48 -4.24 4.34 1.75
N ALA A 49 -3.33 4.06 0.81
CA ALA A 49 -3.58 4.33 -0.61
C ALA A 49 -4.73 3.47 -1.16
N HIS A 50 -4.83 2.21 -0.73
CA HIS A 50 -5.93 1.31 -1.11
C HIS A 50 -7.27 1.83 -0.62
N TYR A 51 -7.34 2.26 0.64
CA TYR A 51 -8.53 2.88 1.22
C TYR A 51 -8.97 4.14 0.45
N ALA A 52 -8.02 4.97 0.01
CA ALA A 52 -8.31 6.13 -0.83
C ALA A 52 -8.91 5.72 -2.19
N ALA A 53 -8.36 4.68 -2.83
CA ALA A 53 -8.87 4.16 -4.09
C ALA A 53 -10.29 3.55 -3.94
N GLU A 54 -10.55 2.82 -2.85
CA GLU A 54 -11.87 2.29 -2.50
C GLU A 54 -12.89 3.41 -2.28
N ARG A 55 -12.53 4.45 -1.53
CA ARG A 55 -13.39 5.64 -1.36
C ARG A 55 -13.79 6.25 -2.69
N GLY A 56 -12.87 6.38 -3.64
CA GLY A 56 -13.18 6.86 -4.99
C GLY A 56 -14.14 5.94 -5.75
N ALA A 57 -13.97 4.62 -5.63
CA ALA A 57 -14.88 3.65 -6.24
C ALA A 57 -16.29 3.73 -5.62
N HIS A 58 -16.39 3.85 -4.29
CA HIS A 58 -17.65 4.05 -3.58
C HIS A 58 -18.36 5.34 -3.99
N TRP A 59 -17.61 6.44 -4.12
CA TRP A 59 -18.13 7.70 -4.63
C TRP A 59 -18.68 7.53 -6.05
N PHE A 60 -17.94 6.84 -6.94
CA PHE A 60 -18.35 6.62 -8.33
C PHE A 60 -19.64 5.80 -8.43
N VAL A 61 -19.81 4.79 -7.58
CA VAL A 61 -21.07 4.04 -7.50
C VAL A 61 -22.24 4.97 -7.17
N GLY A 62 -22.05 5.90 -6.22
CA GLY A 62 -23.04 6.93 -5.90
C GLY A 62 -23.31 7.89 -7.06
N TYR A 63 -22.25 8.30 -7.77
CA TYR A 63 -22.31 9.12 -8.97
C TYR A 63 -23.18 8.47 -10.06
N CYS A 64 -22.94 7.18 -10.37
CA CYS A 64 -23.73 6.40 -11.31
C CYS A 64 -25.20 6.25 -10.87
N LYS A 65 -25.44 5.91 -9.59
CA LYS A 65 -26.80 5.74 -9.04
C LYS A 65 -27.64 7.02 -9.08
N SER A 66 -26.99 8.18 -9.12
CA SER A 66 -27.66 9.48 -9.23
C SER A 66 -28.11 9.80 -10.67
N GLY A 67 -27.88 8.89 -11.62
CA GLY A 67 -28.24 9.09 -13.03
C GLY A 67 -27.24 9.97 -13.80
N ASN A 68 -26.05 10.21 -13.25
CA ASN A 68 -25.05 11.02 -13.94
C ASN A 68 -24.41 10.26 -15.11
N GLY A 69 -24.16 10.97 -16.20
CA GLY A 69 -23.41 10.50 -17.36
C GLY A 69 -21.98 11.05 -17.37
N TRP A 70 -21.05 10.30 -17.94
CA TRP A 70 -19.66 10.69 -18.16
C TRP A 70 -19.20 10.17 -19.52
N ASP A 71 -18.41 10.98 -20.25
CA ASP A 71 -17.99 10.71 -21.62
C ASP A 71 -16.71 9.86 -21.73
N PHE A 72 -16.08 9.56 -20.59
CA PHE A 72 -14.84 8.77 -20.46
C PHE A 72 -13.61 9.38 -21.17
N ASN A 73 -13.65 10.66 -21.55
CA ASN A 73 -12.52 11.31 -22.21
C ASN A 73 -11.54 11.89 -21.20
N GLU A 74 -12.06 12.60 -20.20
CA GLU A 74 -11.27 13.23 -19.14
C GLU A 74 -11.51 12.53 -17.80
N PRO A 75 -10.46 12.34 -16.97
CA PRO A 75 -10.62 11.78 -15.63
C PRO A 75 -11.55 12.62 -14.76
N LEU A 76 -12.36 11.96 -13.92
CA LEU A 76 -13.13 12.64 -12.88
C LEU A 76 -12.24 12.85 -11.66
N SER A 77 -12.02 14.10 -11.27
CA SER A 77 -11.37 14.42 -9.99
C SER A 77 -12.39 14.30 -8.86
N VAL A 78 -12.13 13.41 -7.90
CA VAL A 78 -12.99 13.19 -6.71
C VAL A 78 -12.45 13.96 -5.52
N VAL A 79 -11.15 13.86 -5.30
CA VAL A 79 -10.41 14.59 -4.26
C VAL A 79 -9.08 15.03 -4.86
N ASP A 80 -8.70 16.27 -4.65
CA ASP A 80 -7.34 16.73 -4.89
C ASP A 80 -6.96 17.73 -3.80
N ASP A 81 -6.43 17.20 -2.70
CA ASP A 81 -5.98 17.98 -1.55
C ASP A 81 -4.45 17.94 -1.44
N LYS A 82 -3.88 18.52 -0.38
CA LYS A 82 -2.41 18.59 -0.22
C LYS A 82 -1.76 17.23 -0.02
N ASP A 83 -2.50 16.27 0.53
CA ASP A 83 -1.95 15.01 1.06
C ASP A 83 -2.42 13.80 0.23
N CYS A 84 -3.53 13.90 -0.49
CA CYS A 84 -4.19 12.84 -1.24
C CYS A 84 -4.81 13.36 -2.54
N THR A 85 -4.71 12.54 -3.59
CA THR A 85 -5.50 12.71 -4.81
C THR A 85 -6.28 11.42 -5.07
N ILE A 86 -7.58 11.57 -5.30
CA ILE A 86 -8.48 10.50 -5.75
C ILE A 86 -9.09 10.93 -7.07
N TYR A 87 -8.89 10.13 -8.12
CA TYR A 87 -9.48 10.38 -9.43
C TYR A 87 -9.94 9.09 -10.08
N ILE A 88 -10.87 9.21 -11.02
CA ILE A 88 -11.45 8.09 -11.73
C ILE A 88 -11.14 8.25 -13.21
N GLU A 89 -10.55 7.24 -13.81
CA GLU A 89 -10.14 7.24 -15.20
C GLU A 89 -10.71 6.00 -15.90
N ALA A 90 -11.09 6.15 -17.16
CA ALA A 90 -11.50 5.03 -17.98
C ALA A 90 -10.32 4.50 -18.79
N ASP A 91 -10.24 3.18 -18.99
CA ASP A 91 -9.27 2.64 -19.92
C ASP A 91 -9.53 3.21 -21.33
N LYS A 92 -8.46 3.43 -22.10
CA LYS A 92 -8.53 3.96 -23.47
C LYS A 92 -9.29 3.02 -24.40
N ARG A 93 -9.28 1.71 -24.09
CA ARG A 93 -10.06 0.71 -24.80
C ARG A 93 -11.54 0.91 -24.52
N LYS A 94 -12.34 0.98 -25.59
CA LYS A 94 -13.79 1.15 -25.51
C LYS A 94 -14.52 -0.19 -25.38
N ASP A 95 -14.04 -1.04 -24.48
CA ASP A 95 -14.64 -2.35 -24.20
C ASP A 95 -16.03 -2.18 -23.57
N ILE A 96 -16.88 -3.19 -23.71
CA ILE A 96 -18.20 -3.25 -23.07
C ILE A 96 -18.29 -4.56 -22.28
N PRO A 97 -18.44 -4.51 -20.94
CA PRO A 97 -18.53 -3.31 -20.10
C PRO A 97 -17.24 -2.49 -20.08
N ARG A 98 -17.36 -1.17 -19.97
CA ARG A 98 -16.22 -0.24 -19.95
C ARG A 98 -15.41 -0.43 -18.69
N HIS A 99 -14.10 -0.60 -18.85
CA HIS A 99 -13.18 -0.67 -17.73
C HIS A 99 -12.89 0.74 -17.21
N VAL A 100 -13.18 0.97 -15.93
CA VAL A 100 -12.98 2.22 -15.20
C VAL A 100 -12.14 1.91 -13.97
N ILE A 101 -11.25 2.81 -13.60
CA ILE A 101 -10.31 2.63 -12.50
C ILE A 101 -10.43 3.84 -11.58
N SER A 102 -10.64 3.58 -10.29
CA SER A 102 -10.47 4.58 -9.23
C SER A 102 -9.03 4.51 -8.75
N TYR A 103 -8.31 5.62 -8.81
CA TYR A 103 -6.95 5.75 -8.30
C TYR A 103 -6.97 6.54 -7.00
N GLY A 104 -6.28 6.02 -5.98
CA GLY A 104 -5.97 6.71 -4.74
C GLY A 104 -4.47 6.89 -4.64
N ARG A 105 -3.99 8.14 -4.61
CA ARG A 105 -2.57 8.47 -4.47
C ARG A 105 -2.36 9.29 -3.22
N ILE A 106 -1.40 8.89 -2.40
CA ILE A 106 -0.99 9.64 -1.23
C ILE A 106 0.32 10.36 -1.55
N LYS A 107 0.32 11.68 -1.38
CA LYS A 107 1.40 12.57 -1.85
C LYS A 107 2.62 12.55 -0.93
N SER A 108 2.43 12.33 0.37
CA SER A 108 3.50 12.34 1.37
C SER A 108 4.57 11.27 1.15
N TYR A 109 4.18 10.10 0.64
CA TYR A 109 5.07 8.96 0.40
C TYR A 109 4.96 8.40 -1.03
N GLU A 110 4.32 9.13 -1.94
CA GLU A 110 4.19 8.82 -3.38
C GLU A 110 3.59 7.45 -3.74
N ILE A 111 2.92 6.77 -2.81
CA ILE A 111 2.28 5.48 -3.06
C ILE A 111 0.90 5.71 -3.69
N SER A 112 0.54 4.82 -4.61
CA SER A 112 -0.77 4.81 -5.24
C SER A 112 -1.35 3.40 -5.26
N SER A 113 -2.66 3.34 -5.14
CA SER A 113 -3.44 2.11 -5.28
C SER A 113 -4.61 2.35 -6.23
N ARG A 114 -5.25 1.26 -6.65
CA ARG A 114 -6.29 1.30 -7.68
C ARG A 114 -7.38 0.28 -7.44
N ILE A 115 -8.62 0.67 -7.72
CA ILE A 115 -9.78 -0.22 -7.71
C ILE A 115 -10.37 -0.29 -9.11
N HIS A 116 -10.50 -1.50 -9.63
CA HIS A 116 -11.00 -1.74 -10.97
C HIS A 116 -12.52 -1.88 -10.94
N MET A 117 -13.20 -1.23 -11.87
CA MET A 117 -14.65 -1.21 -12.00
C MET A 117 -15.05 -1.47 -13.45
N TYR A 118 -16.21 -2.09 -13.64
CA TYR A 118 -16.78 -2.33 -14.96
C TYR A 118 -18.14 -1.65 -15.05
N VAL A 119 -18.32 -0.83 -16.08
CA VAL A 119 -19.47 0.07 -16.20
C VAL A 119 -20.17 -0.17 -17.53
N THR A 120 -21.49 -0.23 -17.50
CA THR A 120 -22.34 -0.20 -18.71
C THR A 120 -23.04 1.13 -18.79
N VAL A 121 -23.38 1.55 -20.01
CA VAL A 121 -24.15 2.76 -20.27
C VAL A 121 -25.44 2.34 -20.93
N ASP A 122 -26.58 2.79 -20.40
CA ASP A 122 -27.89 2.48 -20.98
C ASP A 122 -28.24 3.42 -22.15
N THR A 123 -29.42 3.22 -22.74
CA THR A 123 -29.91 4.02 -23.88
C THR A 123 -30.17 5.49 -23.51
N ASN A 124 -30.31 5.81 -22.22
CA ASN A 124 -30.50 7.16 -21.71
C ASN A 124 -29.18 7.81 -21.27
N HIS A 125 -28.04 7.19 -21.60
CA HIS A 125 -26.69 7.61 -21.19
C HIS A 125 -26.44 7.57 -19.67
N HIS A 126 -27.25 6.83 -18.91
CA HIS A 126 -26.98 6.60 -17.50
C HIS A 126 -25.99 5.45 -17.34
N MET A 127 -25.07 5.63 -16.40
CA MET A 127 -24.04 4.65 -16.10
C MET A 127 -24.48 3.68 -15.01
N HIS A 128 -24.14 2.41 -15.18
CA HIS A 128 -24.43 1.33 -14.25
C HIS A 128 -23.16 0.53 -13.96
N VAL A 129 -22.73 0.52 -12.71
CA VAL A 129 -21.58 -0.29 -12.27
C VAL A 129 -22.01 -1.76 -12.18
N VAL A 130 -21.37 -2.60 -12.98
CA VAL A 130 -21.66 -4.04 -13.11
C VAL A 130 -20.81 -4.87 -12.14
N SER A 131 -19.56 -4.47 -11.93
CA SER A 131 -18.62 -5.20 -11.08
C SER A 131 -17.55 -4.26 -10.54
N ILE A 132 -17.10 -4.53 -9.32
CA ILE A 132 -15.97 -3.89 -8.66
C ILE A 132 -15.00 -5.00 -8.28
N LYS A 133 -13.73 -4.82 -8.62
CA LYS A 133 -12.63 -5.75 -8.30
C LYS A 133 -11.54 -4.98 -7.54
N PRO A 134 -11.38 -5.22 -6.22
CA PRO A 134 -10.17 -4.84 -5.53
C PRO A 134 -9.05 -5.76 -6.05
N TYR A 135 -7.98 -5.19 -6.58
CA TYR A 135 -6.76 -5.93 -6.91
C TYR A 135 -5.64 -5.43 -6.01
#